data_AF-A0A957B5N0-F1
#
_entry.id   AF-A0A957B5N0-F1
#
_cell.length_a   1.000
_cell.length_b   1.000
_cell.length_c   1.000
_cell.angle_alpha   90.00
_cell.angle_beta   90.00
_cell.angle_gamma   90.00
#
_symmetry.space_group_name_H-M   'P 1'
#
loop_
_entity.id
_entity.type
_entity.pdbx_description
1 polymer ?
#
loop_
_entity_poly.entity_id
_entity_poly.type
_entity_poly.pdbx_seq_one_letter_code
_entity_poly.pdbx_strand_id
1 'polypeptide(L)'
;MFENVVQGIFSAAFLASILRVTTPILLPSLGALISDRAGVINIGLEGMMLISAFVGVLFSAYAQDWFGPDVGAAIGPWLGMGMGVIAAMLTALLLAFFHLKLGANLILSGIAINILGSAATVAIMFELTGDRGNTSTLASLQMPFIQLPEFIADIPLIGGFIFGTLDNQSIMTWIAFISVAVVSFVLYRTAAGYHLRAVGENPSAAESVGIPVKRVQYQALVISGLFAGLGGIHMSMGYLSLFQRDMTAGRGFIALATPLLGGGTPVGTGLASVVFGFFDALAIRIGSLSIPPQLPQMVPYVATVMALVIYALQGRLRARVRTLRASEGVNFDRRFWGTIQQLSVLHMLLMMPAVVGIIISVSMLFAPNGFGGVDAAYLPALLIALASAVLFAIGLPFVLHVERISDYSIASAIVVTISLGALIALLLSLFYEPAIAVVIGLILALAIWLLLGGWRLLGSKHQAPVPA
;
A
#
# COMPACT_ATOMS: atom_id res chain seq x y z
N MET A 1 -22.07 5.33 18.60
CA MET A 1 -20.69 5.53 18.09
C MET A 1 -20.19 4.27 17.38
N PHE A 2 -20.25 3.10 18.01
CA PHE A 2 -19.87 1.81 17.39
C PHE A 2 -20.73 1.44 16.16
N GLU A 3 -22.06 1.58 16.22
CA GLU A 3 -22.95 1.33 15.07
C GLU A 3 -22.61 2.24 13.87
N ASN A 4 -22.33 3.52 14.11
CA ASN A 4 -21.89 4.46 13.07
C ASN A 4 -20.53 4.05 12.46
N VAL A 5 -19.62 3.49 13.28
CA VAL A 5 -18.35 2.96 12.80
C VAL A 5 -18.57 1.77 11.89
N VAL A 6 -19.36 0.78 12.31
CA VAL A 6 -19.68 -0.43 11.55
C VAL A 6 -20.43 -0.13 10.25
N GLN A 7 -21.46 0.72 10.29
CA GLN A 7 -22.20 1.16 9.09
C GLN A 7 -21.32 1.96 8.12
N GLY A 8 -20.28 2.62 8.62
CA GLY A 8 -19.39 3.45 7.81
C GLY A 8 -18.22 2.71 7.15
N ILE A 9 -17.84 1.50 7.60
CA ILE A 9 -16.67 0.75 7.09
C ILE A 9 -16.82 0.32 5.63
N PHE A 10 -18.02 0.45 5.05
CA PHE A 10 -18.19 0.24 3.61
C PHE A 10 -18.70 1.50 2.90
N SER A 11 -18.97 2.62 3.57
CA SER A 11 -19.52 3.82 2.93
C SER A 11 -18.65 4.38 1.77
N ALA A 12 -19.27 5.15 0.86
CA ALA A 12 -18.53 5.91 -0.16
C ALA A 12 -17.41 6.79 0.47
N ALA A 13 -17.67 7.36 1.66
CA ALA A 13 -16.69 8.10 2.43
C ALA A 13 -15.50 7.24 2.90
N PHE A 14 -15.72 5.97 3.22
CA PHE A 14 -14.63 5.06 3.56
C PHE A 14 -13.77 4.73 2.34
N LEU A 15 -14.38 4.47 1.19
CA LEU A 15 -13.65 4.28 -0.07
C LEU A 15 -12.86 5.54 -0.46
N ALA A 16 -13.44 6.74 -0.30
CA ALA A 16 -12.74 8.00 -0.47
C ALA A 16 -11.53 8.10 0.48
N SER A 17 -11.68 7.66 1.74
CA SER A 17 -10.58 7.61 2.71
C SER A 17 -9.50 6.60 2.31
N ILE A 18 -9.85 5.46 1.72
CA ILE A 18 -8.87 4.48 1.21
C ILE A 18 -7.98 5.13 0.16
N LEU A 19 -8.55 5.85 -0.82
CA LEU A 19 -7.76 6.53 -1.86
C LEU A 19 -6.84 7.59 -1.26
N ARG A 20 -7.36 8.41 -0.34
CA ARG A 20 -6.60 9.45 0.35
C ARG A 20 -5.43 8.89 1.17
N VAL A 21 -5.63 7.79 1.88
CA VAL A 21 -4.60 7.15 2.72
C VAL A 21 -3.67 6.24 1.91
N THR A 22 -4.10 5.78 0.73
CA THR A 22 -3.23 5.07 -0.24
C THR A 22 -2.19 5.99 -0.85
N THR A 23 -2.54 7.26 -1.09
CA THR A 23 -1.68 8.25 -1.77
C THR A 23 -0.24 8.36 -1.21
N PRO A 24 -0.03 8.55 0.11
CA PRO A 24 1.31 8.66 0.71
C PRO A 24 2.06 7.32 0.78
N ILE A 25 1.42 6.20 0.45
CA ILE A 25 2.06 4.89 0.30
C ILE A 25 2.43 4.72 -1.18
N LEU A 26 1.46 4.90 -2.09
CA LEU A 26 1.59 4.67 -3.53
C LEU A 26 2.71 5.49 -4.19
N LEU A 27 2.80 6.79 -3.88
CA LEU A 27 3.82 7.65 -4.45
C LEU A 27 5.23 7.13 -4.15
N PRO A 28 5.67 7.02 -2.87
CA PRO A 28 6.99 6.45 -2.56
C PRO A 28 7.13 5.00 -3.02
N SER A 29 6.06 4.20 -3.11
CA SER A 29 6.10 2.84 -3.66
C SER A 29 6.56 2.80 -5.12
N LEU A 30 6.10 3.74 -5.94
CA LEU A 30 6.55 3.85 -7.33
C LEU A 30 8.02 4.29 -7.40
N GLY A 31 8.43 5.18 -6.50
CA GLY A 31 9.83 5.56 -6.34
C GLY A 31 10.72 4.39 -5.91
N ALA A 32 10.24 3.58 -4.96
CA ALA A 32 10.89 2.34 -4.52
C ALA A 32 11.05 1.37 -5.69
N LEU A 33 9.97 1.14 -6.45
CA LEU A 33 9.98 0.29 -7.64
C LEU A 33 11.02 0.74 -8.67
N ILE A 34 11.11 2.03 -8.97
CA ILE A 34 12.08 2.55 -9.95
C ILE A 34 13.52 2.31 -9.48
N SER A 35 13.80 2.58 -8.20
CA SER A 35 15.13 2.36 -7.60
C SER A 35 15.51 0.87 -7.55
N ASP A 36 14.55 0.01 -7.24
CA ASP A 36 14.69 -1.46 -7.22
C ASP A 36 14.99 -2.00 -8.64
N ARG A 37 14.27 -1.51 -9.65
CA ARG A 37 14.52 -1.87 -11.06
C ARG A 37 15.88 -1.44 -11.58
N ALA A 38 16.57 -0.51 -10.92
CA ALA A 38 17.94 -0.10 -11.23
C ALA A 38 19.01 -0.84 -10.40
N GLY A 39 18.61 -1.76 -9.51
CA GLY A 39 19.52 -2.48 -8.61
C GLY A 39 20.02 -1.65 -7.43
N VAL A 40 19.37 -0.51 -7.12
CA VAL A 40 19.77 0.40 -6.04
C VAL A 40 18.55 0.77 -5.18
N ILE A 41 18.06 -0.19 -4.40
CA ILE A 41 16.86 -0.03 -3.56
C ILE A 41 17.05 1.11 -2.55
N ASN A 42 16.24 2.16 -2.67
CA ASN A 42 16.31 3.33 -1.81
C ASN A 42 15.67 3.06 -0.43
N ILE A 43 16.46 2.67 0.57
CA ILE A 43 15.95 2.46 1.95
C ILE A 43 15.60 3.79 2.67
N GLY A 44 16.07 4.93 2.16
CA GLY A 44 15.93 6.26 2.77
C GLY A 44 14.58 6.96 2.55
N LEU A 45 13.55 6.27 2.06
CA LEU A 45 12.25 6.88 1.69
C LEU A 45 11.57 7.57 2.86
N GLU A 46 11.60 6.98 4.06
CA GLU A 46 10.95 7.53 5.25
C GLU A 46 11.50 8.92 5.61
N GLY A 47 12.83 9.06 5.62
CA GLY A 47 13.50 10.33 5.89
C GLY A 47 13.25 11.37 4.80
N MET A 48 13.29 10.96 3.54
CA MET A 48 13.01 11.85 2.40
C MET A 48 11.57 12.38 2.43
N MET A 49 10.60 11.53 2.80
CA MET A 49 9.21 11.93 3.00
C MET A 49 9.09 12.95 4.14
N LEU A 50 9.73 12.72 5.29
CA LEU A 50 9.71 13.66 6.42
C LEU A 50 10.32 15.01 6.06
N ILE A 51 11.50 15.02 5.42
CA ILE A 51 12.17 16.24 4.98
C ILE A 51 11.29 17.01 4.00
N SER A 52 10.70 16.33 3.01
CA SER A 52 9.79 16.95 2.04
C SER A 52 8.56 17.56 2.71
N ALA A 53 7.93 16.80 3.61
CA ALA A 53 6.74 17.22 4.33
C ALA A 53 7.00 18.49 5.15
N PHE A 54 8.13 18.52 5.86
CA PHE A 54 8.52 19.66 6.66
C PHE A 54 8.85 20.89 5.80
N VAL A 55 9.71 20.72 4.79
CA VAL A 55 10.10 21.81 3.88
C VAL A 55 8.88 22.35 3.13
N GLY A 56 7.95 21.49 2.72
CA GLY A 56 6.72 21.90 2.05
C GLY A 56 5.86 22.83 2.91
N VAL A 57 5.64 22.48 4.18
CA VAL A 57 4.91 23.29 5.16
C VAL A 57 5.60 24.62 5.43
N LEU A 58 6.93 24.63 5.55
CA LEU A 58 7.67 25.88 5.78
C LEU A 58 7.50 26.85 4.60
N PHE A 59 7.76 26.38 3.38
CA PHE A 59 7.69 27.24 2.20
C PHE A 59 6.26 27.65 1.84
N SER A 60 5.26 26.81 2.14
CA SER A 60 3.86 27.18 1.95
C SER A 60 3.40 28.24 2.96
N ALA A 61 3.86 28.15 4.21
CA ALA A 61 3.55 29.12 5.26
C ALA A 61 4.17 30.49 4.94
N TYR A 62 5.49 30.53 4.67
CA TYR A 62 6.20 31.78 4.40
C TYR A 62 5.87 32.41 3.03
N ALA A 63 5.20 31.69 2.13
CA ALA A 63 4.78 32.26 0.85
C ALA A 63 3.86 33.48 1.01
N GLN A 64 3.02 33.48 2.05
CA GLN A 64 2.14 34.62 2.36
C GLN A 64 2.93 35.85 2.79
N ASP A 65 4.01 35.67 3.55
CA ASP A 65 4.88 36.76 3.99
C ASP A 65 5.74 37.30 2.83
N TRP A 66 6.22 36.44 1.93
CA TRP A 66 7.12 36.83 0.85
C TRP A 66 6.42 37.47 -0.35
N PHE A 67 5.21 37.01 -0.68
CA PHE A 67 4.48 37.43 -1.88
C PHE A 67 3.21 38.23 -1.58
N GLY A 68 2.90 38.45 -0.30
CA GLY A 68 1.66 39.06 0.15
C GLY A 68 0.49 38.06 0.21
N PRO A 69 -0.63 38.44 0.85
CA PRO A 69 -1.71 37.51 1.18
C PRO A 69 -2.41 36.91 -0.05
N ASP A 70 -2.75 37.71 -1.05
CA ASP A 70 -3.52 37.25 -2.21
C ASP A 70 -2.69 36.34 -3.14
N VAL A 71 -1.45 36.77 -3.46
CA VAL A 71 -0.54 36.02 -4.35
C VAL A 71 0.07 34.83 -3.62
N GLY A 72 0.42 35.01 -2.35
CA GLY A 72 0.96 33.95 -1.49
C GLY A 72 -0.03 32.82 -1.25
N ALA A 73 -1.34 33.11 -1.11
CA ALA A 73 -2.36 32.09 -1.01
C ALA A 73 -2.48 31.22 -2.29
N ALA A 74 -2.33 31.84 -3.46
CA ALA A 74 -2.42 31.13 -4.75
C ALA A 74 -1.17 30.31 -5.07
N ILE A 75 0.04 30.86 -4.81
CA ILE A 75 1.31 30.23 -5.18
C ILE A 75 1.86 29.33 -4.07
N GLY A 76 1.53 29.62 -2.81
CA GLY A 76 2.11 28.96 -1.63
C GLY A 76 1.99 27.44 -1.61
N PRO A 77 0.85 26.81 -1.96
CA PRO A 77 0.76 25.36 -2.04
C PRO A 77 1.76 24.79 -3.05
N TRP A 78 1.85 25.37 -4.24
CA TRP A 78 2.72 24.92 -5.31
C TRP A 78 4.20 25.16 -5.01
N LEU A 79 4.52 26.29 -4.36
CA LEU A 79 5.86 26.58 -3.88
C LEU A 79 6.30 25.56 -2.82
N GLY A 80 5.44 25.28 -1.84
CA GLY A 80 5.66 24.24 -0.85
C GLY A 80 5.89 22.88 -1.49
N MET A 81 5.04 22.48 -2.45
CA MET A 81 5.21 21.26 -3.24
C MET A 81 6.60 21.19 -3.88
N GLY A 82 6.96 22.23 -4.64
CA GLY A 82 8.20 22.28 -5.40
C GLY A 82 9.41 22.20 -4.50
N MET A 83 9.43 23.00 -3.43
CA MET A 83 10.56 23.05 -2.50
C MET A 83 10.71 21.77 -1.67
N GLY A 84 9.60 21.15 -1.22
CA GLY A 84 9.66 19.86 -0.54
C GLY A 84 10.16 18.73 -1.46
N VAL A 85 9.66 18.67 -2.70
CA VAL A 85 10.14 17.68 -3.69
C VAL A 85 11.62 17.89 -4.01
N ILE A 86 12.07 19.15 -4.19
CA ILE A 86 13.49 19.45 -4.40
C ILE A 86 14.33 19.00 -3.21
N ALA A 87 13.89 19.26 -1.97
CA ALA A 87 14.60 18.82 -0.77
C ALA A 87 14.73 17.29 -0.70
N ALA A 88 13.67 16.54 -1.05
CA ALA A 88 13.72 15.08 -1.14
C ALA A 88 14.66 14.59 -2.25
N MET A 89 14.63 15.22 -3.44
CA MET A 89 15.54 14.89 -4.54
C MET A 89 17.01 15.18 -4.18
N LEU A 90 17.29 16.28 -3.48
CA LEU A 90 18.64 16.61 -3.00
C LEU A 90 19.11 15.59 -1.96
N THR A 91 18.22 15.17 -1.06
CA THR A 91 18.50 14.11 -0.08
C THR A 91 18.76 12.76 -0.77
N ALA A 92 18.01 12.45 -1.83
CA ALA A 92 18.26 11.26 -2.65
C ALA A 92 19.58 11.35 -3.44
N LEU A 93 19.95 12.55 -3.89
CA LEU A 93 21.24 12.78 -4.53
C LEU A 93 22.40 12.62 -3.54
N LEU A 94 22.21 13.03 -2.28
CA LEU A 94 23.16 12.78 -1.19
C LEU A 94 23.35 11.28 -0.96
N LEU A 95 22.25 10.51 -0.89
CA LEU A 95 22.29 9.06 -0.81
C LEU A 95 23.04 8.44 -1.99
N ALA A 96 22.73 8.89 -3.21
CA ALA A 96 23.37 8.43 -4.44
C ALA A 96 24.87 8.75 -4.44
N PHE A 97 25.27 9.92 -3.93
CA PHE A 97 26.67 10.30 -3.79
C PHE A 97 27.43 9.37 -2.84
N PHE A 98 26.90 9.16 -1.63
CA PHE A 98 27.54 8.25 -0.66
C PHE A 98 27.66 6.82 -1.20
N HIS A 99 26.61 6.30 -1.82
CA HIS A 99 26.63 4.94 -2.32
C HIS A 99 27.46 4.78 -3.61
N LEU A 100 27.16 5.57 -4.65
CA LEU A 100 27.71 5.37 -6.00
C LEU A 100 29.09 6.00 -6.20
N LYS A 101 29.43 7.06 -5.45
CA LYS A 101 30.73 7.74 -5.55
C LYS A 101 31.70 7.33 -4.45
N LEU A 102 31.23 7.27 -3.19
CA LEU A 102 32.08 6.94 -2.04
C LEU A 102 32.09 5.46 -1.69
N GLY A 103 31.25 4.63 -2.33
CA GLY A 103 31.21 3.18 -2.10
C GLY A 103 30.62 2.77 -0.75
N ALA A 104 29.85 3.66 -0.12
CA ALA A 104 29.18 3.35 1.14
C ALA A 104 28.10 2.27 0.93
N ASN A 105 27.85 1.47 1.98
CA ASN A 105 26.76 0.50 1.96
C ASN A 105 25.41 1.23 1.81
N LEU A 106 24.63 0.86 0.80
CA LEU A 106 23.36 1.52 0.45
C LEU A 106 22.33 1.44 1.57
N ILE A 107 22.22 0.30 2.24
CA ILE A 107 21.26 0.07 3.32
C ILE A 107 21.62 0.96 4.52
N LEU A 108 22.89 0.95 4.93
CA LEU A 108 23.36 1.78 6.05
C LEU A 108 23.19 3.28 5.74
N SER A 109 23.51 3.69 4.52
CA SER A 109 23.33 5.08 4.08
C SER A 109 21.86 5.48 4.09
N GLY A 110 20.96 4.61 3.63
CA GLY A 110 19.51 4.85 3.68
C GLY A 110 18.97 4.95 5.10
N ILE A 111 19.42 4.09 6.02
CA ILE A 111 19.08 4.18 7.45
C ILE A 111 19.57 5.52 8.03
N ALA A 112 20.79 5.95 7.69
CA ALA A 112 21.30 7.24 8.13
C ALA A 112 20.45 8.41 7.61
N ILE A 113 19.98 8.37 6.36
CA ILE A 113 19.05 9.36 5.81
C ILE A 113 17.71 9.36 6.56
N ASN A 114 17.18 8.19 6.95
CA ASN A 114 15.95 8.11 7.74
C ASN A 114 16.11 8.76 9.12
N ILE A 115 17.22 8.46 9.81
CA ILE A 115 17.55 9.05 11.10
C ILE A 115 17.73 10.57 10.96
N LEU A 116 18.44 11.01 9.92
CA LEU A 116 18.62 12.42 9.60
C LEU A 116 17.26 13.10 9.39
N GLY A 117 16.36 12.51 8.60
CA GLY A 117 15.04 13.10 8.35
C GLY A 117 14.22 13.25 9.62
N SER A 118 14.15 12.22 10.47
CA SER A 118 13.43 12.30 11.75
C SER A 118 14.05 13.33 12.71
N ALA A 119 15.38 13.30 12.90
CA ALA A 119 16.05 14.19 13.85
C ALA A 119 16.12 15.65 13.36
N ALA A 120 16.50 15.88 12.10
CA ALA A 120 16.72 17.23 11.57
C ALA A 120 15.41 18.01 11.45
N THR A 121 14.33 17.38 10.98
CA THR A 121 13.01 18.04 10.87
C THR A 121 12.52 18.51 12.23
N VAL A 122 12.66 17.67 13.25
CA VAL A 122 12.29 18.02 14.64
C VAL A 122 13.18 19.12 15.21
N ALA A 123 14.50 19.07 14.99
CA ALA A 123 15.42 20.07 15.51
C ALA A 123 15.16 21.45 14.90
N ILE A 124 14.99 21.52 13.58
CA ILE A 124 14.70 22.77 12.86
C ILE A 124 13.29 23.26 13.20
N MET A 125 12.30 22.37 13.31
CA MET A 125 10.95 22.73 13.73
C MET A 125 10.97 23.43 15.09
N PHE A 126 11.66 22.85 16.08
CA PHE A 126 11.73 23.45 17.43
C PHE A 126 12.35 24.85 17.43
N GLU A 127 13.40 25.07 16.62
CA GLU A 127 14.03 26.38 16.50
C GLU A 127 13.08 27.42 15.87
N LEU A 128 12.25 27.00 14.91
CA LEU A 128 11.35 27.91 14.19
C LEU A 128 10.01 28.15 14.92
N THR A 129 9.46 27.13 15.58
CA THR A 129 8.10 27.18 16.15
C THR A 129 8.06 27.18 17.67
N GLY A 130 9.17 26.82 18.34
CA GLY A 130 9.20 26.57 19.78
C GLY A 130 8.51 25.26 20.21
N ASP A 131 7.92 24.50 19.27
CA ASP A 131 7.22 23.24 19.53
C ASP A 131 7.97 22.06 18.89
N ARG A 132 8.07 20.95 19.62
CA ARG A 132 8.71 19.69 19.18
C ARG A 132 7.72 18.68 18.59
N GLY A 133 6.41 18.93 18.71
CA GLY A 133 5.34 18.04 18.29
C GLY A 133 4.77 18.38 16.92
N ASN A 134 4.52 19.66 16.64
CA ASN A 134 3.93 20.08 15.37
C ASN A 134 4.25 21.54 14.99
N THR A 135 3.77 21.93 13.81
CA THR A 135 3.89 23.27 13.21
C THR A 135 2.55 24.00 13.14
N SER A 136 1.63 23.74 14.08
CA SER A 136 0.31 24.39 14.10
C SER A 136 0.35 25.91 14.25
N THR A 137 1.47 26.45 14.72
CA THR A 137 1.75 27.89 14.79
C THR A 137 2.07 28.52 13.43
N LEU A 138 2.37 27.71 12.42
CA LEU A 138 2.59 28.17 11.05
C LEU A 138 1.29 28.09 10.26
N ALA A 139 0.92 29.18 9.58
CA ALA A 139 -0.25 29.24 8.68
C ALA A 139 0.05 28.55 7.33
N SER A 140 0.37 27.26 7.36
CA SER A 140 0.66 26.48 6.16
C SER A 140 -0.60 26.21 5.33
N LEU A 141 -0.42 26.23 4.02
CA LEU A 141 -1.50 26.11 3.04
C LEU A 141 -1.66 24.66 2.56
N GLN A 142 -2.90 24.28 2.22
CA GLN A 142 -3.21 22.95 1.71
C GLN A 142 -3.14 22.91 0.18
N MET A 143 -2.88 21.73 -0.35
CA MET A 143 -3.05 21.45 -1.78
C MET A 143 -4.50 21.58 -2.18
N PRO A 144 -4.78 22.09 -3.39
CA PRO A 144 -6.16 22.22 -3.87
C PRO A 144 -6.84 20.85 -3.98
N PHE A 145 -8.12 20.83 -3.65
CA PHE A 145 -8.99 19.68 -3.83
C PHE A 145 -9.76 19.83 -5.15
N ILE A 146 -9.81 18.76 -5.93
CA ILE A 146 -10.55 18.75 -7.19
C ILE A 146 -11.99 18.39 -6.88
N GLN A 147 -12.91 19.28 -7.24
CA GLN A 147 -14.36 19.07 -7.18
C GLN A 147 -14.82 18.52 -8.52
N LEU A 148 -15.53 17.40 -8.50
CA LEU A 148 -16.06 16.80 -9.72
C LEU A 148 -17.30 17.56 -10.19
N PRO A 149 -17.53 17.69 -11.51
CA PRO A 149 -18.75 18.28 -12.03
C PRO A 149 -20.01 17.53 -11.55
N GLU A 150 -21.04 18.27 -11.15
CA GLU A 150 -22.28 17.73 -10.58
C GLU A 150 -23.03 16.75 -11.51
N PHE A 151 -22.92 16.92 -12.83
CA PHE A 151 -23.57 16.05 -13.82
C PHE A 151 -23.13 14.57 -13.73
N ILE A 152 -21.99 14.29 -13.07
CA ILE A 152 -21.51 12.93 -12.83
C ILE A 152 -22.38 12.22 -11.78
N ALA A 153 -22.99 12.95 -10.85
CA ALA A 153 -23.89 12.39 -9.83
C ALA A 153 -25.19 11.86 -10.44
N ASP A 154 -25.63 12.43 -11.56
CA ASP A 154 -26.92 12.11 -12.22
C ASP A 154 -26.90 10.81 -13.05
N ILE A 155 -25.74 10.14 -13.17
CA ILE A 155 -25.64 8.86 -13.88
C ILE A 155 -26.35 7.75 -13.08
N PRO A 156 -27.37 7.07 -13.64
CA PRO A 156 -28.09 6.00 -12.94
C PRO A 156 -27.14 4.87 -12.49
N LEU A 157 -27.37 4.30 -11.31
CA LEU A 157 -26.60 3.24 -10.65
C LEU A 157 -25.16 3.54 -10.21
N ILE A 158 -24.42 4.41 -10.92
CA ILE A 158 -22.96 4.57 -10.69
C ILE A 158 -22.60 6.01 -10.29
N GLY A 159 -23.40 7.00 -10.68
CA GLY A 159 -23.10 8.43 -10.52
C GLY A 159 -22.90 8.85 -9.06
N GLY A 160 -23.86 8.53 -8.19
CA GLY A 160 -23.76 8.85 -6.75
C GLY A 160 -22.55 8.19 -6.05
N PHE A 161 -22.10 7.03 -6.54
CA PHE A 161 -20.92 6.34 -6.00
C PHE A 161 -19.62 6.97 -6.48
N ILE A 162 -19.48 7.22 -7.78
CA ILE A 162 -18.30 7.88 -8.36
C ILE A 162 -18.16 9.27 -7.75
N PHE A 163 -19.26 10.01 -7.68
CA PHE A 163 -19.28 11.32 -7.04
C PHE A 163 -18.91 11.20 -5.56
N GLY A 164 -19.58 10.34 -4.77
CA GLY A 164 -19.28 10.18 -3.34
C GLY A 164 -17.89 9.62 -2.99
N THR A 165 -17.17 9.01 -3.94
CA THR A 165 -15.83 8.43 -3.72
C THR A 165 -14.70 9.29 -4.27
N LEU A 166 -14.87 9.87 -5.46
CA LEU A 166 -13.83 10.62 -6.17
C LEU A 166 -14.00 12.14 -6.06
N ASP A 167 -15.15 12.62 -5.59
CA ASP A 167 -15.33 14.05 -5.32
C ASP A 167 -14.46 14.51 -4.14
N ASN A 168 -14.07 15.78 -4.19
CA ASN A 168 -13.28 16.45 -3.16
C ASN A 168 -12.00 15.69 -2.78
N GLN A 169 -11.35 15.06 -3.75
CA GLN A 169 -10.05 14.41 -3.57
C GLN A 169 -8.92 15.41 -3.80
N SER A 170 -7.86 15.30 -2.98
CA SER A 170 -6.67 16.14 -3.14
C SER A 170 -6.04 15.89 -4.51
N ILE A 171 -5.49 16.93 -5.14
CA ILE A 171 -4.75 16.81 -6.39
C ILE A 171 -3.60 15.78 -6.31
N MET A 172 -3.03 15.57 -5.12
CA MET A 172 -1.98 14.58 -4.88
C MET A 172 -2.48 13.14 -5.09
N THR A 173 -3.73 12.85 -4.74
CA THR A 173 -4.35 11.54 -4.96
C THR A 173 -4.47 11.25 -6.44
N TRP A 174 -4.90 12.22 -7.24
CA TRP A 174 -4.94 12.11 -8.69
C TRP A 174 -3.56 11.89 -9.29
N ILE A 175 -2.56 12.67 -8.86
CA ILE A 175 -1.17 12.50 -9.28
C ILE A 175 -0.67 11.09 -8.96
N ALA A 176 -1.00 10.52 -7.80
CA ALA A 176 -0.55 9.18 -7.41
C ALA A 176 -1.09 8.09 -8.34
N PHE A 177 -2.39 8.09 -8.64
CA PHE A 177 -2.98 7.08 -9.52
C PHE A 177 -2.58 7.26 -10.98
N ILE A 178 -2.48 8.51 -11.47
CA ILE A 178 -1.96 8.80 -12.82
C ILE A 178 -0.50 8.35 -12.93
N SER A 179 0.29 8.54 -11.86
CA SER A 179 1.69 8.11 -11.83
C SER A 179 1.86 6.61 -12.05
N VAL A 180 0.90 5.76 -11.65
CA VAL A 180 0.95 4.33 -11.96
C VAL A 180 0.98 4.08 -13.47
N ALA A 181 0.12 4.77 -14.22
CA ALA A 181 0.08 4.67 -15.68
C ALA A 181 1.34 5.26 -16.32
N VAL A 182 1.81 6.42 -15.84
CA VAL A 182 3.02 7.08 -16.33
C VAL A 182 4.25 6.21 -16.10
N VAL A 183 4.46 5.69 -14.88
CA VAL A 183 5.59 4.81 -14.57
C VAL A 183 5.50 3.50 -15.36
N SER A 184 4.31 2.95 -15.57
CA SER A 184 4.09 1.79 -16.45
C SER A 184 4.52 2.06 -17.88
N PHE A 185 4.09 3.20 -18.44
CA PHE A 185 4.49 3.62 -19.78
C PHE A 185 6.00 3.83 -19.87
N VAL A 186 6.60 4.56 -18.92
CA VAL A 186 8.05 4.83 -18.92
C VAL A 186 8.85 3.53 -18.82
N LEU A 187 8.53 2.63 -17.89
CA LEU A 187 9.29 1.39 -17.67
C LEU A 187 9.21 0.39 -18.83
N TYR A 188 8.07 0.32 -19.52
CA TYR A 188 7.81 -0.71 -20.52
C TYR A 188 7.78 -0.22 -21.97
N ARG A 189 7.66 1.09 -22.21
CA ARG A 189 7.53 1.64 -23.57
C ARG A 189 8.63 2.63 -23.95
N THR A 190 9.53 3.01 -23.04
CA THR A 190 10.62 3.96 -23.34
C THR A 190 12.00 3.32 -23.24
N ALA A 191 12.97 3.84 -24.00
CA ALA A 191 14.37 3.41 -23.97
C ALA A 191 14.98 3.52 -22.56
N ALA A 192 14.68 4.60 -21.84
CA ALA A 192 15.12 4.80 -20.46
C ALA A 192 14.64 3.67 -19.53
N GLY A 193 13.39 3.22 -19.69
CA GLY A 193 12.84 2.09 -18.93
C GLY A 193 13.49 0.74 -19.25
N TYR A 194 13.84 0.50 -20.51
CA TYR A 194 14.60 -0.70 -20.88
C TYR A 194 16.04 -0.67 -20.32
N HIS A 195 16.72 0.47 -20.41
CA HIS A 195 18.05 0.64 -19.83
C HIS A 195 18.04 0.47 -18.31
N LEU A 196 17.05 1.04 -17.62
CA LEU A 196 16.87 0.90 -16.18
C LEU A 196 16.81 -0.58 -15.78
N ARG A 197 15.93 -1.36 -16.42
CA ARG A 197 15.76 -2.78 -16.12
C ARG A 197 16.98 -3.61 -16.49
N ALA A 198 17.62 -3.34 -17.62
CA ALA A 198 18.86 -4.00 -18.01
C ALA A 198 19.98 -3.77 -16.99
N VAL A 199 20.11 -2.53 -16.49
CA VAL A 199 21.06 -2.18 -15.44
C VAL A 199 20.76 -2.93 -14.14
N GLY A 200 19.49 -3.03 -13.73
CA GLY A 200 19.12 -3.78 -12.52
C GLY A 200 19.30 -5.29 -12.63
N GLU A 201 19.11 -5.88 -13.82
CA GLU A 201 19.26 -7.32 -14.04
C GLU A 201 20.74 -7.75 -14.12
N ASN A 202 21.55 -7.03 -14.91
CA ASN A 202 22.97 -7.28 -15.01
C ASN A 202 23.74 -6.00 -15.39
N PRO A 203 24.28 -5.28 -14.39
CA PRO A 203 25.05 -4.06 -14.61
C PRO A 203 26.24 -4.27 -15.56
N SER A 204 26.96 -5.39 -15.42
CA SER A 204 28.15 -5.68 -16.23
C SER A 204 27.81 -5.93 -17.70
N ALA A 205 26.70 -6.61 -17.98
CA ALA A 205 26.22 -6.81 -19.34
C ALA A 205 25.73 -5.49 -19.97
N ALA A 206 25.02 -4.67 -19.19
CA ALA A 206 24.57 -3.35 -19.64
C ALA A 206 25.75 -2.43 -19.99
N GLU A 207 26.81 -2.45 -19.18
CA GLU A 207 28.02 -1.67 -19.43
C GLU A 207 28.77 -2.13 -20.70
N SER A 208 28.78 -3.45 -20.97
CA SER A 208 29.44 -4.01 -22.17
C SER A 208 28.83 -3.53 -23.50
N VAL A 209 27.55 -3.15 -23.48
CA VAL A 209 26.83 -2.59 -24.64
C VAL A 209 26.75 -1.06 -24.61
N GLY A 210 27.50 -0.41 -23.72
CA GLY A 210 27.65 1.04 -23.65
C GLY A 210 26.61 1.80 -22.82
N ILE A 211 25.78 1.11 -22.02
CA ILE A 211 24.80 1.78 -21.14
C ILE A 211 25.54 2.34 -19.91
N PRO A 212 25.41 3.65 -19.60
CA PRO A 212 26.09 4.24 -18.45
C PRO A 212 25.39 3.87 -17.13
N VAL A 213 25.73 2.71 -16.58
CA VAL A 213 25.16 2.11 -15.34
C VAL A 213 25.01 3.13 -14.22
N LYS A 214 26.11 3.80 -13.83
CA LYS A 214 26.10 4.76 -12.72
C LYS A 214 25.11 5.90 -12.96
N ARG A 215 25.05 6.44 -14.19
CA ARG A 215 24.13 7.54 -14.52
C ARG A 215 22.67 7.11 -14.39
N VAL A 216 22.35 5.90 -14.84
CA VAL A 216 21.01 5.30 -14.70
C VAL A 216 20.65 5.12 -13.22
N GLN A 217 21.57 4.63 -12.40
CA GLN A 217 21.36 4.46 -10.95
C GLN A 217 21.19 5.80 -10.22
N TYR A 218 21.96 6.84 -10.57
CA TYR A 218 21.77 8.19 -10.05
C TYR A 218 20.37 8.72 -10.38
N GLN A 219 19.94 8.60 -11.63
CA GLN A 219 18.61 9.03 -12.06
C GLN A 219 17.51 8.27 -11.32
N ALA A 220 17.67 6.95 -11.15
CA ALA A 220 16.71 6.12 -10.44
C ALA A 220 16.53 6.55 -8.97
N LEU A 221 17.62 6.82 -8.26
CA LEU A 221 17.57 7.30 -6.88
C LEU A 221 16.95 8.70 -6.78
N VAL A 222 17.29 9.62 -7.67
CA VAL A 222 16.70 10.97 -7.67
C VAL A 222 15.21 10.93 -7.98
N ILE A 223 14.77 10.12 -8.95
CA ILE A 223 13.34 9.92 -9.24
C ILE A 223 12.63 9.25 -8.04
N SER A 224 13.30 8.33 -7.36
CA SER A 224 12.80 7.76 -6.10
C SER A 224 12.57 8.84 -5.04
N GLY A 225 13.53 9.77 -4.89
CA GLY A 225 13.40 10.95 -4.04
C GLY A 225 12.25 11.87 -4.43
N LEU A 226 12.01 12.08 -5.73
CA LEU A 226 10.86 12.86 -6.22
C LEU A 226 9.54 12.24 -5.75
N PHE A 227 9.38 10.93 -5.95
CA PHE A 227 8.17 10.20 -5.55
C PHE A 227 7.99 10.13 -4.03
N ALA A 228 9.08 9.97 -3.27
CA ALA A 228 9.07 10.10 -1.82
C ALA A 228 8.66 11.51 -1.38
N GLY A 229 9.19 12.52 -2.07
CA GLY A 229 8.88 13.92 -1.84
C GLY A 229 7.38 14.19 -1.98
N LEU A 230 6.77 13.74 -3.08
CA LEU A 230 5.33 13.86 -3.32
C LEU A 230 4.50 13.16 -2.23
N GLY A 231 4.95 11.98 -1.76
CA GLY A 231 4.31 11.28 -0.64
C GLY A 231 4.32 12.09 0.67
N GLY A 232 5.44 12.75 0.97
CA GLY A 232 5.58 13.64 2.13
C GLY A 232 4.73 14.92 2.03
N ILE A 233 4.66 15.51 0.84
CA ILE A 233 3.79 16.67 0.56
C ILE A 233 2.32 16.31 0.78
N HIS A 234 1.88 15.15 0.30
CA HIS A 234 0.51 14.71 0.55
C HIS A 234 0.20 14.60 2.05
N MET A 235 1.12 14.08 2.86
CA MET A 235 0.89 13.95 4.31
C MET A 235 0.69 15.29 5.02
N SER A 236 1.48 16.30 4.65
CA SER A 236 1.57 17.57 5.36
C SER A 236 0.72 18.70 4.79
N MET A 237 0.37 18.61 3.50
CA MET A 237 -0.40 19.63 2.77
C MET A 237 -1.62 19.06 2.04
N GLY A 238 -1.70 17.75 1.79
CA GLY A 238 -2.86 17.10 1.14
C GLY A 238 -3.80 16.37 2.12
N TYR A 239 -3.28 15.94 3.26
CA TYR A 239 -3.99 15.22 4.31
C TYR A 239 -4.17 16.10 5.55
N LEU A 240 -3.10 16.76 5.98
CA LEU A 240 -3.11 17.83 6.98
C LEU A 240 -2.71 19.16 6.32
N SER A 241 -2.77 20.24 7.10
CA SER A 241 -2.21 21.57 6.76
C SER A 241 -0.93 21.87 7.55
N LEU A 242 -0.38 20.88 8.24
CA LEU A 242 0.71 21.05 9.18
C LEU A 242 1.67 19.87 9.13
N PHE A 243 2.87 20.13 9.62
CA PHE A 243 3.84 19.10 9.96
C PHE A 243 3.69 18.62 11.40
N GLN A 244 3.66 17.29 11.58
CA GLN A 244 3.74 16.59 12.87
C GLN A 244 5.02 15.74 12.89
N ARG A 245 5.65 15.66 14.06
CA ARG A 245 6.80 14.79 14.27
C ARG A 245 6.45 13.36 13.84
N ASP A 246 7.36 12.76 13.06
CA ASP A 246 7.27 11.36 12.60
C ASP A 246 5.93 11.01 11.91
N MET A 247 5.28 11.99 11.25
CA MET A 247 3.97 11.80 10.60
C MET A 247 3.96 10.67 9.57
N THR A 248 5.10 10.35 8.96
CA THR A 248 5.24 9.29 7.95
C THR A 248 4.85 7.94 8.55
N ALA A 249 5.08 7.74 9.85
CA ALA A 249 4.64 6.60 10.63
C ALA A 249 4.91 5.26 9.92
N GLY A 250 6.11 5.09 9.38
CA GLY A 250 6.55 3.87 8.72
C GLY A 250 5.96 3.60 7.33
N ARG A 251 5.17 4.53 6.76
CA ARG A 251 4.64 4.40 5.40
C ARG A 251 5.74 4.32 4.34
N GLY A 252 6.90 4.94 4.56
CA GLY A 252 8.07 4.80 3.70
C GLY A 252 8.66 3.39 3.72
N PHE A 253 8.57 2.66 4.84
CA PHE A 253 8.95 1.25 4.91
C PHE A 253 7.89 0.34 4.26
N ILE A 254 6.60 0.63 4.45
CA ILE A 254 5.52 -0.08 3.73
C ILE A 254 5.70 0.09 2.22
N ALA A 255 6.07 1.29 1.78
CA ALA A 255 6.35 1.59 0.38
C ALA A 255 7.47 0.72 -0.23
N LEU A 256 8.44 0.25 0.56
CA LEU A 256 9.46 -0.71 0.10
C LEU A 256 8.92 -2.13 -0.08
N ALA A 257 7.91 -2.53 0.72
CA ALA A 257 7.32 -3.86 0.63
C ALA A 257 6.35 -3.97 -0.56
N THR A 258 5.65 -2.88 -0.90
CA THR A 258 4.61 -2.91 -1.94
C THR A 258 5.07 -3.35 -3.35
N PRO A 259 6.28 -3.02 -3.86
CA PRO A 259 6.72 -3.50 -5.16
C PRO A 259 7.00 -4.99 -5.16
N LEU A 260 7.52 -5.53 -4.06
CA LEU A 260 7.73 -6.97 -3.89
C LEU A 260 6.39 -7.71 -3.99
N LEU A 261 5.39 -7.23 -3.25
CA LEU A 261 4.03 -7.78 -3.26
C LEU A 261 3.33 -7.60 -4.60
N GLY A 262 3.58 -6.48 -5.26
CA GLY A 262 3.09 -6.15 -6.60
C GLY A 262 3.80 -6.89 -7.75
N GLY A 263 4.69 -7.84 -7.45
CA GLY A 263 5.44 -8.60 -8.46
C GLY A 263 6.43 -7.74 -9.26
N GLY A 264 6.83 -6.60 -8.73
CA GLY A 264 7.71 -5.63 -9.36
C GLY A 264 7.10 -4.91 -10.56
N THR A 265 5.77 -4.91 -10.72
CA THR A 265 5.11 -4.18 -11.81
C THR A 265 4.45 -2.92 -11.28
N PRO A 266 4.41 -1.78 -12.01
CA PRO A 266 3.79 -0.55 -11.52
C PRO A 266 2.33 -0.73 -11.14
N VAL A 267 1.56 -1.46 -11.95
CA VAL A 267 0.15 -1.76 -11.68
C VAL A 267 0.02 -2.64 -10.43
N GLY A 268 0.84 -3.69 -10.32
CA GLY A 268 0.83 -4.54 -9.13
C GLY A 268 1.26 -3.79 -7.86
N THR A 269 2.24 -2.90 -7.95
CA THR A 269 2.64 -2.00 -6.87
C THR A 269 1.48 -1.09 -6.48
N GLY A 270 0.77 -0.53 -7.47
CA GLY A 270 -0.44 0.27 -7.25
C GLY A 270 -1.52 -0.48 -6.48
N LEU A 271 -1.84 -1.69 -6.92
CA LEU A 271 -2.82 -2.55 -6.25
C LEU A 271 -2.38 -2.93 -4.84
N ALA A 272 -1.10 -3.25 -4.63
CA ALA A 272 -0.56 -3.54 -3.31
C ALA A 272 -0.66 -2.32 -2.37
N SER A 273 -0.34 -1.12 -2.86
CA SER A 273 -0.49 0.12 -2.08
C SER A 273 -1.95 0.39 -1.70
N VAL A 274 -2.92 0.10 -2.58
CA VAL A 274 -4.36 0.20 -2.26
C VAL A 274 -4.75 -0.77 -1.14
N VAL A 275 -4.22 -2.00 -1.14
CA VAL A 275 -4.45 -2.96 -0.06
C VAL A 275 -3.91 -2.43 1.27
N PHE A 276 -2.72 -1.82 1.29
CA PHE A 276 -2.21 -1.18 2.51
C PHE A 276 -3.02 0.05 2.92
N GLY A 277 -3.46 0.87 1.97
CA GLY A 277 -4.34 2.00 2.23
C GLY A 277 -5.70 1.58 2.78
N PHE A 278 -6.21 0.40 2.40
CA PHE A 278 -7.39 -0.22 3.03
C PHE A 278 -7.16 -0.50 4.52
N PHE A 279 -6.06 -1.16 4.87
CA PHE A 279 -5.75 -1.47 6.27
C PHE A 279 -5.49 -0.21 7.10
N ASP A 280 -4.87 0.81 6.50
CA ASP A 280 -4.60 2.08 7.17
C ASP A 280 -5.89 2.93 7.33
N ALA A 281 -6.77 2.95 6.34
CA ALA A 281 -8.11 3.56 6.47
C ALA A 281 -8.97 2.84 7.53
N LEU A 282 -8.90 1.51 7.58
CA LEU A 282 -9.56 0.70 8.61
C LEU A 282 -8.99 1.02 10.00
N ALA A 283 -7.67 1.12 10.14
CA ALA A 283 -7.00 1.51 11.37
C ALA A 283 -7.45 2.90 11.84
N ILE A 284 -7.51 3.89 10.95
CA ILE A 284 -8.01 5.24 11.26
C ILE A 284 -9.47 5.19 11.72
N ARG A 285 -10.31 4.39 11.05
CA ARG A 285 -11.73 4.25 11.41
C ARG A 285 -11.90 3.63 12.79
N ILE A 286 -11.16 2.56 13.09
CA ILE A 286 -11.17 1.91 14.42
C ILE A 286 -10.58 2.84 15.48
N GLY A 287 -9.53 3.61 15.16
CA GLY A 287 -8.90 4.57 16.06
C GLY A 287 -9.76 5.79 16.39
N SER A 288 -10.89 6.01 15.70
CA SER A 288 -11.89 7.00 16.10
C SER A 288 -12.73 6.59 17.31
N LEU A 289 -12.63 5.33 17.72
CA LEU A 289 -13.19 4.83 18.96
C LEU A 289 -12.31 5.22 20.14
N SER A 290 -12.89 5.29 21.35
CA SER A 290 -12.16 5.65 22.59
C SER A 290 -11.28 4.50 23.09
N ILE A 291 -10.35 4.06 22.26
CA ILE A 291 -9.41 2.96 22.51
C ILE A 291 -7.96 3.46 22.41
N PRO A 292 -6.99 2.77 23.04
CA PRO A 292 -5.58 3.12 22.89
C PRO A 292 -5.18 3.16 21.42
N PRO A 293 -4.60 4.28 20.92
CA PRO A 293 -4.31 4.48 19.50
C PRO A 293 -3.26 3.49 18.97
N GLN A 294 -2.47 2.87 19.85
CA GLN A 294 -1.48 1.86 19.49
C GLN A 294 -2.11 0.62 18.86
N LEU A 295 -3.32 0.24 19.30
CA LEU A 295 -3.99 -0.98 18.82
C LEU A 295 -4.40 -0.89 17.35
N PRO A 296 -5.17 0.13 16.90
CA PRO A 296 -5.44 0.32 15.48
C PRO A 296 -4.16 0.51 14.65
N GLN A 297 -3.17 1.23 15.17
CA GLN A 297 -1.92 1.49 14.46
C GLN A 297 -1.09 0.24 14.19
N MET A 298 -1.30 -0.86 14.92
CA MET A 298 -0.64 -2.15 14.62
C MET A 298 -1.18 -2.81 13.34
N VAL A 299 -2.41 -2.50 12.92
CA VAL A 299 -3.09 -3.19 11.82
C VAL A 299 -2.29 -3.14 10.51
N PRO A 300 -1.79 -2.00 10.02
CA PRO A 300 -1.01 -1.94 8.77
C PRO A 300 0.32 -2.69 8.87
N TYR A 301 1.01 -2.67 10.02
CA TYR A 301 2.28 -3.36 10.20
C TYR A 301 2.11 -4.87 10.26
N VAL A 302 1.10 -5.36 10.98
CA VAL A 302 0.79 -6.79 11.01
C VAL A 302 0.39 -7.28 9.62
N ALA A 303 -0.43 -6.50 8.89
CA ALA A 303 -0.73 -6.78 7.49
C ALA A 303 0.55 -6.82 6.63
N THR A 304 1.52 -5.93 6.88
CA THR A 304 2.81 -5.94 6.16
C THR A 304 3.62 -7.20 6.43
N VAL A 305 3.77 -7.60 7.69
CA VAL A 305 4.49 -8.82 8.08
C VAL A 305 3.84 -10.04 7.43
N MET A 306 2.51 -10.15 7.52
CA MET A 306 1.78 -11.23 6.89
C MET A 306 1.97 -11.22 5.37
N ALA A 307 1.98 -10.05 4.74
CA ALA A 307 2.15 -9.93 3.29
C ALA A 307 3.51 -10.44 2.86
N LEU A 308 4.56 -10.11 3.61
CA LEU A 308 5.92 -10.57 3.35
C LEU A 308 6.07 -12.08 3.60
N VAL A 309 5.44 -12.63 4.65
CA VAL A 309 5.40 -14.09 4.87
C VAL A 309 4.74 -14.79 3.69
N ILE A 310 3.60 -14.27 3.26
CA ILE A 310 2.86 -14.73 2.08
C ILE A 310 3.73 -14.69 0.83
N TYR A 311 4.43 -13.58 0.60
CA TYR A 311 5.34 -13.43 -0.52
C TYR A 311 6.50 -14.43 -0.47
N ALA A 312 7.09 -14.65 0.71
CA ALA A 312 8.18 -15.60 0.89
C ALA A 312 7.73 -17.05 0.62
N LEU A 313 6.54 -17.43 1.08
CA LEU A 313 5.95 -18.75 0.80
C LEU A 313 5.67 -18.91 -0.71
N GLN A 314 5.19 -17.88 -1.39
CA GLN A 314 5.02 -17.89 -2.85
C GLN A 314 6.35 -18.04 -3.60
N GLY A 315 7.41 -17.38 -3.12
CA GLY A 315 8.75 -17.49 -3.69
C GLY A 315 9.25 -18.94 -3.68
N ARG A 316 9.07 -19.63 -2.54
CA ARG A 316 9.41 -21.06 -2.39
C ARG A 316 8.61 -21.94 -3.35
N LEU A 317 7.30 -21.68 -3.48
CA LEU A 317 6.45 -22.40 -4.43
C LEU A 317 6.93 -22.21 -5.87
N ARG A 318 7.20 -20.97 -6.30
CA ARG A 318 7.67 -20.69 -7.67
C ARG A 318 9.01 -21.38 -7.96
N ALA A 319 9.93 -21.41 -6.99
CA ALA A 319 11.19 -22.13 -7.12
C ALA A 319 10.94 -23.64 -7.33
N ARG A 320 10.04 -24.23 -6.54
CA ARG A 320 9.65 -25.64 -6.66
C ARG A 320 8.98 -25.96 -8.00
N VAL A 321 8.08 -25.09 -8.47
CA VAL A 321 7.45 -25.27 -9.79
C VAL A 321 8.49 -25.23 -10.91
N ARG A 322 9.55 -24.41 -10.79
CA ARG A 322 10.66 -24.39 -11.75
C ARG A 322 11.47 -25.69 -11.73
N THR A 323 11.75 -26.24 -10.55
CA THR A 323 12.48 -27.52 -10.44
C THR A 323 11.65 -28.67 -11.01
N LEU A 324 10.34 -28.70 -10.74
CA LEU A 324 9.42 -29.70 -11.28
C LEU A 324 9.30 -29.62 -12.81
N ARG A 325 9.23 -28.40 -13.35
CA ARG A 325 9.28 -28.19 -14.80
C ARG A 325 10.56 -28.71 -15.43
N ALA A 326 11.69 -28.61 -14.74
CA ALA A 326 12.96 -29.15 -15.19
C ALA A 326 13.00 -30.69 -15.11
N SER A 327 12.37 -31.30 -14.10
CA SER A 327 12.36 -32.76 -13.93
C SER A 327 11.32 -33.47 -14.81
N GLU A 328 10.12 -32.91 -14.97
CA GLU A 328 9.01 -33.54 -15.70
C GLU A 328 9.05 -33.26 -17.21
N GLY A 329 9.78 -32.22 -17.64
CA GLY A 329 9.99 -31.89 -19.05
C GLY A 329 8.68 -31.76 -19.83
N VAL A 330 8.40 -32.72 -20.72
CA VAL A 330 7.21 -32.76 -21.58
C VAL A 330 5.92 -33.04 -20.79
N ASN A 331 6.02 -33.74 -19.65
CA ASN A 331 4.86 -34.11 -18.82
C ASN A 331 4.42 -32.97 -17.88
N PHE A 332 5.12 -31.83 -17.88
CA PHE A 332 4.82 -30.71 -16.99
C PHE A 332 3.55 -29.95 -17.42
N ASP A 333 2.46 -30.08 -16.67
CA ASP A 333 1.25 -29.30 -16.89
C ASP A 333 1.38 -27.86 -16.38
N ARG A 334 1.80 -26.96 -17.28
CA ARG A 334 1.93 -25.51 -16.98
C ARG A 334 0.64 -24.88 -16.47
N ARG A 335 -0.52 -25.33 -16.95
CA ARG A 335 -1.81 -24.72 -16.61
C ARG A 335 -2.24 -25.13 -15.22
N PHE A 336 -2.04 -26.40 -14.85
CA PHE A 336 -2.29 -26.90 -13.50
C PHE A 336 -1.47 -26.15 -12.44
N TRP A 337 -0.14 -26.07 -12.63
CA TRP A 337 0.74 -25.37 -11.68
C TRP A 337 0.48 -23.87 -11.63
N GLY A 338 0.08 -23.26 -12.75
CA GLY A 338 -0.38 -21.87 -12.80
C GLY A 338 -1.62 -21.62 -11.94
N THR A 339 -2.61 -22.52 -12.02
CA THR A 339 -3.83 -22.46 -11.20
C THR A 339 -3.52 -22.63 -9.70
N ILE A 340 -2.66 -23.60 -9.33
CA ILE A 340 -2.23 -23.76 -7.94
C ILE A 340 -1.61 -22.46 -7.40
N GLN A 341 -0.73 -21.83 -8.19
CA GLN A 341 -0.09 -20.57 -7.79
C GLN A 341 -1.11 -19.43 -7.63
N GLN A 342 -2.05 -19.29 -8.55
CA GLN A 342 -3.10 -18.26 -8.48
C GLN A 342 -4.02 -18.44 -7.28
N LEU A 343 -4.47 -19.67 -7.02
CA LEU A 343 -5.31 -19.98 -5.87
C LEU A 343 -4.56 -19.82 -4.55
N SER A 344 -3.29 -20.21 -4.50
CA SER A 344 -2.43 -19.98 -3.34
C SER A 344 -2.36 -18.49 -2.99
N VAL A 345 -2.12 -17.61 -3.97
CA VAL A 345 -2.15 -16.14 -3.79
C VAL A 345 -3.49 -15.69 -3.23
N LEU A 346 -4.60 -16.22 -3.75
CA LEU A 346 -5.92 -15.87 -3.27
C LEU A 346 -6.15 -16.26 -1.81
N HIS A 347 -5.83 -17.49 -1.41
CA HIS A 347 -5.99 -17.94 -0.02
C HIS A 347 -5.13 -17.10 0.93
N MET A 348 -3.92 -16.77 0.51
CA MET A 348 -3.04 -15.90 1.27
C MET A 348 -3.62 -14.49 1.46
N LEU A 349 -4.19 -13.89 0.41
CA LEU A 349 -4.86 -12.59 0.53
C LEU A 349 -6.08 -12.66 1.47
N LEU A 350 -6.83 -13.76 1.45
CA LEU A 350 -8.00 -13.96 2.31
C LEU A 350 -7.66 -14.16 3.79
N MET A 351 -6.45 -14.61 4.11
CA MET A 351 -5.98 -14.77 5.49
C MET A 351 -5.71 -13.43 6.19
N MET A 352 -5.47 -12.37 5.42
CA MET A 352 -5.20 -11.03 5.95
C MET A 352 -6.36 -10.44 6.78
N PRO A 353 -7.60 -10.40 6.25
CA PRO A 353 -8.77 -9.99 7.04
C PRO A 353 -8.93 -10.77 8.35
N ALA A 354 -8.63 -12.07 8.37
CA ALA A 354 -8.74 -12.88 9.58
C ALA A 354 -7.78 -12.39 10.67
N VAL A 355 -6.53 -12.09 10.32
CA VAL A 355 -5.56 -11.54 11.29
C VAL A 355 -6.02 -10.17 11.81
N VAL A 356 -6.57 -9.32 10.93
CA VAL A 356 -7.12 -8.04 11.35
C VAL A 356 -8.33 -8.21 12.28
N GLY A 357 -9.21 -9.17 12.00
CA GLY A 357 -10.32 -9.51 12.87
C GLY A 357 -9.86 -9.93 14.28
N ILE A 358 -8.77 -10.70 14.39
CA ILE A 358 -8.15 -11.04 15.68
C ILE A 358 -7.71 -9.76 16.42
N ILE A 359 -7.06 -8.82 15.74
CA ILE A 359 -6.61 -7.55 16.35
C ILE A 359 -7.81 -6.73 16.82
N ILE A 360 -8.87 -6.63 16.01
CA ILE A 360 -10.11 -5.92 16.36
C ILE A 360 -10.73 -6.56 17.61
N SER A 361 -10.88 -7.88 17.63
CA SER A 361 -11.43 -8.61 18.77
C SER A 361 -10.62 -8.37 20.05
N VAL A 362 -9.29 -8.50 19.97
CA VAL A 362 -8.39 -8.18 21.09
C VAL A 362 -8.61 -6.73 21.55
N SER A 363 -8.70 -5.79 20.61
CA SER A 363 -8.94 -4.38 20.95
C SER A 363 -10.27 -4.16 21.69
N MET A 364 -11.32 -4.88 21.29
CA MET A 364 -12.62 -4.84 21.96
C MET A 364 -12.59 -5.43 23.37
N LEU A 365 -11.80 -6.48 23.60
CA LEU A 365 -11.64 -7.10 24.92
C LEU A 365 -10.82 -6.25 25.88
N PHE A 366 -9.76 -5.59 25.41
CA PHE A 366 -8.87 -4.78 26.25
C PHE A 366 -9.37 -3.34 26.47
N ALA A 367 -10.18 -2.81 25.56
CA ALA A 367 -10.72 -1.44 25.65
C ALA A 367 -12.23 -1.38 25.38
N PRO A 368 -13.07 -2.11 26.14
CA PRO A 368 -14.51 -2.25 25.87
C PRO A 368 -15.27 -0.93 25.92
N ASN A 369 -14.81 0.02 26.75
CA ASN A 369 -15.41 1.35 26.86
C ASN A 369 -15.37 2.14 25.54
N GLY A 370 -14.37 1.89 24.68
CA GLY A 370 -14.31 2.48 23.34
C GLY A 370 -15.34 1.91 22.37
N PHE A 371 -15.93 0.76 22.68
CA PHE A 371 -16.91 0.05 21.84
C PHE A 371 -18.33 0.08 22.42
N GLY A 372 -18.61 1.00 23.35
CA GLY A 372 -19.93 1.15 23.97
C GLY A 372 -20.11 0.40 25.29
N GLY A 373 -19.03 -0.09 25.89
CA GLY A 373 -19.03 -0.78 27.18
C GLY A 373 -18.88 -2.29 27.06
N VAL A 374 -18.72 -2.97 28.19
CA VAL A 374 -18.45 -4.42 28.27
C VAL A 374 -19.52 -5.24 27.56
N ASP A 375 -20.79 -4.91 27.81
CA ASP A 375 -21.94 -5.66 27.28
C ASP A 375 -22.06 -5.54 25.74
N ALA A 376 -21.68 -4.39 25.19
CA ALA A 376 -21.68 -4.14 23.75
C ALA A 376 -20.43 -4.70 23.05
N ALA A 377 -19.31 -4.81 23.76
CA ALA A 377 -18.02 -5.15 23.17
C ALA A 377 -17.73 -6.66 23.21
N TYR A 378 -18.00 -7.35 24.32
CA TYR A 378 -17.45 -8.69 24.55
C TYR A 378 -18.06 -9.76 23.65
N LEU A 379 -19.39 -9.74 23.44
CA LEU A 379 -20.03 -10.73 22.58
C LEU A 379 -19.59 -10.59 21.11
N PRO A 380 -19.63 -9.38 20.49
CA PRO A 380 -19.09 -9.21 19.15
C PRO A 380 -17.59 -9.51 19.07
N ALA A 381 -16.80 -9.15 20.08
CA ALA A 381 -15.37 -9.48 20.12
C ALA A 381 -15.14 -10.99 20.03
N LEU A 382 -15.86 -11.77 20.84
CA LEU A 382 -15.72 -13.22 20.87
C LEU A 382 -16.17 -13.85 19.55
N LEU A 383 -17.27 -13.36 18.95
CA LEU A 383 -17.74 -13.79 17.64
C LEU A 383 -16.72 -13.49 16.53
N ILE A 384 -16.14 -12.29 16.52
CA ILE A 384 -15.11 -11.88 15.56
C ILE A 384 -13.84 -12.72 15.74
N ALA A 385 -13.39 -12.95 16.97
CA ALA A 385 -12.24 -13.80 17.25
C ALA A 385 -12.48 -15.24 16.77
N LEU A 386 -13.65 -15.80 17.07
CA LEU A 386 -13.98 -17.17 16.70
C LEU A 386 -14.07 -17.31 15.17
N ALA A 387 -14.78 -16.40 14.49
CA ALA A 387 -14.84 -16.37 13.04
C ALA A 387 -13.45 -16.21 12.40
N SER A 388 -12.63 -15.32 12.94
CA SER A 388 -11.27 -15.09 12.45
C SER A 388 -10.34 -16.28 12.67
N ALA A 389 -10.42 -16.92 13.83
CA ALA A 389 -9.65 -18.11 14.15
C ALA A 389 -10.04 -19.29 13.26
N VAL A 390 -11.34 -19.46 12.98
CA VAL A 390 -11.85 -20.48 12.05
C VAL A 390 -11.36 -20.22 10.63
N LEU A 391 -11.50 -18.98 10.13
CA LEU A 391 -10.99 -18.58 8.81
C LEU A 391 -9.49 -18.84 8.69
N PHE A 392 -8.73 -18.50 9.72
CA PHE A 392 -7.29 -18.73 9.76
C PHE A 392 -6.97 -20.23 9.77
N ALA A 393 -7.60 -21.01 10.65
CA ALA A 393 -7.36 -22.45 10.78
C ALA A 393 -7.68 -23.21 9.49
N ILE A 394 -8.76 -22.83 8.80
CA ILE A 394 -9.17 -23.49 7.56
C ILE A 394 -8.31 -23.01 6.36
N GLY A 395 -7.90 -21.74 6.32
CA GLY A 395 -7.08 -21.20 5.23
C GLY A 395 -5.60 -21.61 5.29
N LEU A 396 -5.05 -21.79 6.50
CA LEU A 396 -3.61 -22.04 6.72
C LEU A 396 -3.05 -23.26 5.97
N PRO A 397 -3.73 -24.42 5.89
CA PRO A 397 -3.24 -25.58 5.13
C PRO A 397 -3.00 -25.26 3.65
N PHE A 398 -3.86 -24.46 3.02
CA PHE A 398 -3.74 -24.06 1.61
C PHE A 398 -2.61 -23.04 1.38
N VAL A 399 -2.11 -22.41 2.43
CA VAL A 399 -0.97 -21.49 2.40
C VAL A 399 0.35 -22.21 2.63
N LEU A 400 0.39 -23.16 3.59
CA LEU A 400 1.62 -23.89 3.94
C LEU A 400 1.89 -25.10 3.05
N HIS A 401 0.84 -25.80 2.61
CA HIS A 401 0.93 -27.04 1.83
C HIS A 401 0.26 -26.85 0.48
N VAL A 402 0.80 -25.91 -0.30
CA VAL A 402 0.23 -25.51 -1.59
C VAL A 402 0.16 -26.68 -2.58
N GLU A 403 1.06 -27.64 -2.46
CA GLU A 403 1.07 -28.91 -3.17
C GLU A 403 -0.20 -29.76 -2.95
N ARG A 404 -0.88 -29.61 -1.82
CA ARG A 404 -2.07 -30.39 -1.45
C ARG A 404 -3.38 -29.67 -1.78
N ILE A 405 -3.33 -28.48 -2.40
CA ILE A 405 -4.55 -27.75 -2.77
C ILE A 405 -5.41 -28.58 -3.73
N SER A 406 -4.81 -29.38 -4.61
CA SER A 406 -5.53 -30.30 -5.51
C SER A 406 -6.33 -31.35 -4.74
N ASP A 407 -5.72 -31.93 -3.70
CA ASP A 407 -6.31 -32.99 -2.87
C ASP A 407 -7.54 -32.50 -2.11
N TYR A 408 -7.56 -31.19 -1.80
CA TYR A 408 -8.62 -30.51 -1.07
C TYR A 408 -9.29 -29.42 -1.91
N SER A 409 -9.39 -29.60 -3.23
CA SER A 409 -9.90 -28.58 -4.16
C SER A 409 -11.33 -28.13 -3.86
N ILE A 410 -12.22 -29.04 -3.44
CA ILE A 410 -13.59 -28.70 -3.01
C ILE A 410 -13.57 -27.85 -1.74
N ALA A 411 -12.74 -28.22 -0.76
CA ALA A 411 -12.60 -27.44 0.47
C ALA A 411 -12.03 -26.04 0.18
N SER A 412 -11.05 -25.94 -0.72
CA SER A 412 -10.52 -24.68 -1.22
C SER A 412 -11.61 -23.80 -1.84
N ALA A 413 -12.49 -24.36 -2.68
CA ALA A 413 -13.61 -23.64 -3.27
C ALA A 413 -14.56 -23.08 -2.21
N ILE A 414 -14.91 -23.88 -1.20
CA ILE A 414 -15.80 -23.48 -0.10
C ILE A 414 -15.18 -22.34 0.69
N VAL A 415 -13.90 -22.47 1.07
CA VAL A 415 -13.18 -21.47 1.87
C VAL A 415 -13.11 -20.13 1.15
N VAL A 416 -12.72 -20.14 -0.12
CA VAL A 416 -12.68 -18.93 -0.93
C VAL A 416 -14.07 -18.33 -1.07
N THR A 417 -15.08 -19.15 -1.39
CA THR A 417 -16.45 -18.67 -1.59
C THR A 417 -17.00 -18.01 -0.33
N ILE A 418 -16.79 -18.58 0.86
CA ILE A 418 -17.24 -18.01 2.12
C ILE A 418 -16.45 -16.75 2.47
N SER A 419 -15.11 -16.82 2.43
CA SER A 419 -14.25 -15.73 2.91
C SER A 419 -14.30 -14.52 1.98
N LEU A 420 -14.08 -14.75 0.68
CA LEU A 420 -14.14 -13.71 -0.34
C LEU A 420 -15.59 -13.25 -0.54
N GLY A 421 -16.55 -14.17 -0.46
CA GLY A 421 -17.96 -13.85 -0.61
C GLY A 421 -18.48 -12.97 0.52
N ALA A 422 -18.04 -13.18 1.76
CA ALA A 422 -18.33 -12.28 2.87
C ALA A 422 -17.74 -10.87 2.64
N LEU A 423 -16.50 -10.78 2.16
CA LEU A 423 -15.87 -9.49 1.80
C LEU A 423 -16.61 -8.75 0.68
N ILE A 424 -16.95 -9.47 -0.40
CA ILE A 424 -17.69 -8.90 -1.52
C ILE A 424 -19.11 -8.54 -1.08
N ALA A 425 -19.76 -9.37 -0.27
CA ALA A 425 -21.09 -9.10 0.26
C ALA A 425 -21.11 -7.85 1.14
N LEU A 426 -20.09 -7.65 1.97
CA LEU A 426 -19.95 -6.43 2.75
C LEU A 426 -19.83 -5.20 1.85
N LEU A 427 -19.06 -5.28 0.76
CA LEU A 427 -18.98 -4.20 -0.22
C LEU A 427 -20.30 -4.01 -0.99
N LEU A 428 -21.00 -5.09 -1.34
CA LEU A 428 -22.26 -5.03 -2.07
C LEU A 428 -23.43 -4.57 -1.21
N SER A 429 -23.34 -4.71 0.12
CA SER A 429 -24.35 -4.22 1.06
C SER A 429 -24.51 -2.69 1.04
N LEU A 430 -23.63 -1.99 0.31
CA LEU A 430 -23.74 -0.57 -0.01
C LEU A 430 -24.73 -0.24 -1.11
N PHE A 431 -24.96 -1.19 -2.01
CA PHE A 431 -25.75 -1.01 -3.22
C PHE A 431 -27.05 -1.82 -3.18
N TYR A 432 -27.05 -2.91 -2.43
CA TYR A 432 -28.13 -3.89 -2.39
C TYR A 432 -28.50 -4.23 -0.95
N GLU A 433 -29.73 -4.70 -0.75
CA GLU A 433 -30.13 -5.24 0.54
C GLU A 433 -29.18 -6.35 1.02
N PRO A 434 -28.91 -6.47 2.33
CA PRO A 434 -27.91 -7.40 2.85
C PRO A 434 -28.08 -8.84 2.35
N ALA A 435 -29.33 -9.32 2.23
CA ALA A 435 -29.62 -10.65 1.71
C ALA A 435 -29.16 -10.82 0.24
N ILE A 436 -29.46 -9.83 -0.60
CA ILE A 436 -29.06 -9.81 -2.01
C ILE A 436 -27.54 -9.68 -2.14
N ALA A 437 -26.95 -8.80 -1.33
CA ALA A 437 -25.51 -8.58 -1.29
C ALA A 437 -24.73 -9.85 -0.92
N VAL A 438 -25.21 -10.62 0.06
CA VAL A 438 -24.64 -11.92 0.43
C VAL A 438 -24.71 -12.91 -0.71
N VAL A 439 -25.87 -13.05 -1.36
CA VAL A 439 -26.05 -13.98 -2.48
C VAL A 439 -25.13 -13.61 -3.64
N ILE A 440 -25.12 -12.35 -4.06
CA ILE A 440 -24.26 -11.89 -5.16
C ILE A 440 -22.78 -12.02 -4.78
N GLY A 441 -22.41 -11.72 -3.53
CA GLY A 441 -21.05 -11.84 -3.04
C GLY A 441 -20.53 -13.28 -3.10
N LEU A 442 -21.32 -14.25 -2.63
CA LEU A 442 -20.99 -15.66 -2.70
C LEU A 442 -20.87 -16.13 -4.16
N ILE A 443 -21.79 -15.71 -5.05
CA ILE A 443 -21.75 -16.06 -6.48
C ILE A 443 -20.48 -15.51 -7.14
N LEU A 444 -20.14 -14.24 -6.89
CA LEU A 444 -18.94 -13.61 -7.44
C LEU A 444 -17.67 -14.27 -6.91
N ALA A 445 -17.62 -14.61 -5.63
CA ALA A 445 -16.46 -15.29 -5.04
C ALA A 445 -16.23 -16.66 -5.68
N LEU A 446 -17.30 -17.43 -5.89
CA LEU A 446 -17.23 -18.70 -6.60
C LEU A 446 -16.80 -18.49 -8.06
N ALA A 447 -17.34 -17.48 -8.74
CA ALA A 447 -16.96 -17.14 -10.11
C ALA A 447 -15.48 -16.78 -10.21
N ILE A 448 -14.93 -16.00 -9.26
CA ILE A 448 -13.51 -15.66 -9.19
C ILE A 448 -12.67 -16.93 -9.01
N TRP A 449 -13.06 -17.83 -8.11
CA TRP A 449 -12.35 -19.11 -7.93
C TRP A 449 -12.35 -19.96 -9.21
N LEU A 450 -13.47 -20.01 -9.92
CA LEU A 450 -13.59 -20.70 -11.21
C LEU A 450 -12.74 -20.05 -12.31
N LEU A 451 -12.72 -18.72 -12.39
CA LEU A 451 -11.93 -17.94 -13.35
C LEU A 451 -10.43 -18.12 -13.16
N LEU A 452 -9.97 -18.29 -11.92
CA LEU A 452 -8.58 -18.66 -11.60
C LEU A 452 -8.26 -20.14 -11.93
N GLY A 453 -9.22 -20.87 -12.47
CA GLY A 453 -9.06 -22.23 -12.97
C GLY A 453 -9.27 -23.31 -11.92
N GLY A 454 -9.90 -23.00 -10.77
CA GLY A 454 -10.10 -23.97 -9.69
C GLY A 454 -10.82 -25.25 -10.12
N TRP A 455 -11.70 -25.18 -11.12
CA TRP A 455 -12.36 -26.34 -11.72
C TRP A 455 -11.38 -27.39 -12.27
N ARG A 456 -10.16 -26.99 -12.66
CA ARG A 456 -9.13 -27.90 -13.18
C ARG A 456 -8.47 -28.76 -12.11
N LEU A 457 -8.58 -28.35 -10.84
CA LEU A 457 -8.09 -29.13 -9.72
C LEU A 457 -9.07 -30.25 -9.33
N LEU A 458 -10.34 -30.14 -9.73
CA LEU A 458 -11.36 -31.15 -9.44
C LEU A 458 -11.05 -32.43 -10.22
N GLY A 459 -10.76 -33.51 -9.48
CA GLY A 459 -10.49 -34.84 -10.07
C GLY A 459 -9.10 -34.98 -10.72
N SER A 460 -8.19 -34.02 -10.53
CA SER A 460 -6.83 -34.12 -11.06
C SER A 460 -6.06 -35.23 -10.32
N LYS A 461 -5.42 -36.14 -11.05
CA LYS A 461 -4.53 -37.18 -10.50
C LYS A 461 -3.08 -36.71 -10.34
N HIS A 462 -2.80 -35.42 -10.59
CA HIS A 462 -1.49 -34.84 -10.40
C HIS A 462 -1.22 -34.73 -8.90
N GLN A 463 -0.59 -35.76 -8.33
CA GLN A 463 -0.01 -35.68 -7.01
C GLN A 463 1.29 -34.91 -7.15
N ALA A 464 1.33 -33.70 -6.58
CA ALA A 464 2.59 -33.02 -6.38
C ALA A 464 3.50 -33.97 -5.57
N PRO A 465 4.72 -34.31 -6.05
CA PRO A 465 5.59 -35.23 -5.33
C PRO A 465 5.85 -34.69 -3.93
N VAL A 466 5.45 -35.48 -2.92
CA VAL A 466 5.69 -35.21 -1.50
C VAL A 466 7.21 -35.22 -1.31
N PRO A 467 7.80 -34.20 -0.65
CA PRO A 467 9.24 -34.20 -0.42
C PRO A 467 9.64 -35.41 0.44
N ALA A 468 10.82 -35.96 0.16
CA ALA A 468 11.53 -36.86 1.06
C ALA A 468 12.04 -36.11 2.30
#